data_AF-A0A2X2V829-F1
#
_entry.id   AF-A0A2X2V829-F1
#
_cell.length_a   1.000
_cell.length_b   1.000
_cell.length_c   1.000
_cell.angle_alpha   90.00
_cell.angle_beta   90.00
_cell.angle_gamma   90.00
#
_symmetry.space_group_name_H-M   'P 1'
#
loop_
_entity.id
_entity.type
_entity.pdbx_description
1 polymer ?
#
loop_
_entity_poly.entity_id
_entity_poly.type
_entity_poly.pdbx_seq_one_letter_code
_entity_poly.pdbx_strand_id
1 'polypeptide(L)' 'MSKTEKHWSQVEYLHETVTNPNIHIKGQHSYYSNCWDSGFEQSAVRYLQGDAVSRAWEPIGELDQPVDWGLRLYRPPRR' A
#
# COMPACT_ATOMS: atom_id res chain seq x y z
N MET A 1 0.13 -15.39 24.96
CA MET A 1 0.15 -14.31 23.95
C MET A 1 -1.23 -13.70 23.89
N SER A 2 -1.42 -12.47 24.38
CA SER A 2 -2.70 -11.77 24.25
C SER A 2 -2.92 -11.44 22.77
N LYS A 3 -3.86 -12.14 22.14
CA LYS A 3 -4.30 -11.80 20.79
C LYS A 3 -4.98 -10.44 20.90
N THR A 4 -4.35 -9.37 20.42
CA THR A 4 -4.98 -8.05 20.33
C THR A 4 -6.31 -8.24 19.60
N GLU A 5 -7.42 -7.88 20.25
CA GLU A 5 -8.74 -7.99 19.64
C GLU A 5 -8.78 -7.01 18.46
N LYS A 6 -8.75 -7.57 17.26
CA LYS A 6 -8.92 -6.81 16.02
C LYS A 6 -10.33 -6.23 16.01
N HIS A 7 -10.42 -4.93 15.76
CA HIS A 7 -11.68 -4.23 15.62
C HIS A 7 -11.68 -3.46 14.29
N TRP A 8 -12.83 -3.39 13.62
CA TRP A 8 -12.97 -2.73 12.31
C TRP A 8 -12.60 -1.24 12.33
N SER A 9 -12.66 -0.60 13.51
CA SER A 9 -12.24 0.79 13.69
C SER A 9 -10.72 0.98 13.86
N GLN A 10 -9.95 -0.10 14.06
CA GLN A 10 -8.49 -0.04 14.10
C GLN A 10 -7.97 -0.06 12.67
N VAL A 11 -6.93 0.74 12.41
CA VAL A 11 -6.38 0.91 11.07
C VAL A 11 -4.86 0.91 11.11
N GLU A 12 -4.23 0.48 10.02
CA GLU A 12 -2.82 0.69 9.73
C GLU A 12 -2.66 1.83 8.72
N TYR A 13 -1.70 2.71 8.96
CA TYR A 13 -1.35 3.74 7.98
C TYR A 13 -0.46 3.14 6.91
N LEU A 14 -0.91 3.21 5.66
CA LEU A 14 -0.24 2.52 4.55
C LEU A 14 1.17 3.06 4.30
N HIS A 15 1.41 4.35 4.56
CA HIS A 15 2.73 4.94 4.40
C HIS A 15 3.74 4.48 5.47
N GLU A 16 3.27 3.89 6.57
CA GLU A 16 4.11 3.36 7.65
C GLU A 16 4.31 1.83 7.53
N THR A 17 3.29 1.11 7.03
CA THR A 17 3.28 -0.36 7.05
C THR A 17 3.61 -1.03 5.72
N VAL A 18 3.47 -0.34 4.59
CA VAL A 18 3.85 -0.87 3.27
C VAL A 18 5.36 -1.06 3.20
N THR A 19 5.80 -2.25 2.79
CA THR A 19 7.22 -2.62 2.70
C THR A 19 7.65 -2.98 1.28
N ASN A 20 6.71 -3.27 0.39
CA ASN A 20 7.00 -3.60 -1.00
C ASN A 20 7.47 -2.33 -1.74
N PRO A 21 8.71 -2.31 -2.27
CA PRO A 21 9.29 -1.13 -2.92
C PRO A 21 8.53 -0.68 -4.18
N ASN A 22 7.71 -1.56 -4.76
CA ASN A 22 6.92 -1.27 -5.96
C ASN A 22 5.57 -0.60 -5.65
N ILE A 23 5.23 -0.41 -4.37
CA ILE A 23 4.02 0.29 -3.94
C ILE A 23 4.39 1.70 -3.50
N HIS A 24 3.78 2.69 -4.16
CA HIS A 24 3.96 4.10 -3.81
C HIS A 24 2.68 4.68 -3.22
N ILE A 25 2.71 4.99 -1.93
CA ILE A 25 1.61 5.67 -1.23
C ILE A 25 1.84 7.18 -1.31
N LYS A 26 0.86 7.91 -1.87
CA LYS A 26 0.92 9.38 -1.94
C LYS A 26 0.31 9.98 -0.67
N GLY A 27 1.11 10.72 0.08
CA GLY A 27 0.70 11.35 1.34
C GLY A 27 0.67 10.38 2.51
N GLN A 28 0.11 10.82 3.65
CA GLN A 28 0.20 10.11 4.93
C GLN A 28 -1.15 9.66 5.49
N HIS A 29 -2.26 10.01 4.84
CA HIS A 29 -3.60 9.77 5.39
C HIS A 29 -4.29 8.51 4.85
N SER A 30 -3.70 7.84 3.87
CA SER A 30 -4.22 6.56 3.38
C SER A 30 -4.01 5.48 4.44
N TYR A 31 -5.07 4.73 4.73
CA TYR A 31 -5.08 3.69 5.76
C TYR A 31 -5.83 2.44 5.29
N TYR A 32 -5.61 1.33 5.99
CA TYR A 32 -6.31 0.06 5.77
C TYR A 32 -6.80 -0.52 7.10
N SER A 33 -8.00 -1.10 7.11
CA SER A 33 -8.53 -1.81 8.28
C SER A 33 -8.46 -3.31 8.02
N ASN A 34 -7.59 -4.00 8.75
CA ASN A 34 -7.30 -5.42 8.57
C ASN A 34 -8.08 -6.32 9.56
N CYS A 35 -9.28 -5.89 9.95
CA CYS A 35 -10.03 -6.54 11.03
C CYS A 35 -10.39 -8.01 10.75
N TRP A 36 -10.57 -8.38 9.48
CA TRP A 36 -10.94 -9.73 9.04
C TRP A 36 -9.84 -10.45 8.26
N ASP A 37 -8.67 -9.85 8.12
CA ASP A 37 -7.59 -10.40 7.31
C ASP A 37 -6.21 -10.20 7.95
N SER A 38 -5.15 -10.40 7.17
CA SER A 38 -3.76 -10.39 7.66
C SER A 38 -2.98 -9.13 7.29
N GLY A 39 -3.66 -8.05 6.89
CA GLY A 39 -3.03 -6.77 6.54
C GLY A 39 -3.06 -6.47 5.04
N PHE A 40 -2.75 -5.21 4.70
CA PHE A 40 -2.88 -4.67 3.35
C PHE A 40 -2.11 -5.46 2.27
N GLU A 41 -0.79 -5.62 2.43
CA GLU A 41 0.06 -6.29 1.42
C GLU A 41 -0.27 -7.77 1.24
N GLN A 42 -0.72 -8.44 2.30
CA GLN A 42 -0.99 -9.88 2.28
C GLN A 42 -2.39 -10.21 1.74
N SER A 43 -3.32 -9.26 1.81
CA SER A 43 -4.76 -9.53 1.60
C SER A 43 -5.33 -8.76 0.41
N ALA A 44 -4.97 -7.49 0.27
CA ALA A 44 -5.49 -6.60 -0.76
C ALA A 44 -4.58 -6.55 -2.00
N VAL A 45 -3.26 -6.59 -1.81
CA VAL A 45 -2.29 -6.62 -2.92
C VAL A 45 -2.10 -8.06 -3.37
N ARG A 46 -2.19 -8.32 -4.68
CA ARG A 46 -2.09 -9.67 -5.24
C ARG A 46 -1.20 -9.67 -6.48
N TYR A 47 -0.36 -10.69 -6.57
CA TYR A 47 0.52 -10.92 -7.72
C TYR A 47 1.44 -9.74 -8.05
N LEU A 48 1.81 -8.95 -7.03
CA LEU A 48 2.76 -7.85 -7.18
C LEU A 48 4.14 -8.32 -6.73
N GLN A 49 5.07 -8.36 -7.68
CA GLN A 49 6.46 -8.68 -7.37
C GLN A 49 7.03 -7.71 -6.32
N GLY A 50 7.91 -8.20 -5.44
CA GLY A 50 8.46 -7.44 -4.33
C GLY A 50 7.74 -7.67 -2.99
N ASP A 51 6.71 -8.52 -2.99
CA ASP A 51 6.09 -9.03 -1.77
C ASP A 51 7.06 -9.93 -0.97
N ALA A 52 6.59 -10.42 0.19
CA ALA A 52 7.41 -11.22 1.10
C ALA A 52 7.98 -12.50 0.45
N VAL A 53 7.31 -13.04 -0.56
CA VAL A 53 7.70 -14.30 -1.22
C VAL A 53 8.58 -14.02 -2.44
N SER A 54 8.25 -12.99 -3.21
CA SER A 54 8.83 -12.71 -4.53
C SER A 54 9.96 -11.69 -4.54
N ARG A 55 10.25 -11.00 -3.43
CA ARG A 55 11.35 -9.99 -3.39
C ARG A 55 12.74 -10.54 -3.72
N ALA A 56 12.94 -11.84 -3.54
CA ALA A 56 14.20 -12.50 -3.87
C ALA A 56 14.24 -13.03 -5.31
N TRP A 57 13.13 -12.93 -6.04
CA TRP A 57 13.02 -13.45 -7.40
C TRP A 57 13.53 -12.43 -8.40
N GLU A 58 14.12 -12.92 -9.47
CA GLU A 58 14.46 -12.10 -10.61
C GLU A 58 13.17 -11.62 -11.30
N PRO A 59 13.05 -10.34 -11.65
CA PRO A 59 11.92 -9.82 -12.41
C PRO A 59 11.71 -10.53 -13.75
N ILE A 60 10.44 -10.77 -14.07
CA ILE A 60 10.05 -11.27 -15.39
C ILE A 60 10.10 -10.08 -16.35
N GLY A 61 11.32 -9.71 -16.75
CA GLY A 61 11.59 -8.55 -17.60
C GLY A 61 11.74 -7.23 -16.86
N GLU A 62 11.67 -6.14 -17.61
CA GLU A 62 11.75 -4.78 -17.05
C GLU A 62 10.46 -4.42 -16.32
N LEU A 63 10.59 -3.93 -15.09
CA LEU A 63 9.44 -3.47 -14.32
C LEU A 63 9.02 -2.08 -14.82
N ASP A 64 7.79 -1.99 -15.31
CA ASP A 64 7.17 -0.70 -15.59
C ASP A 64 6.92 0.04 -14.28
N GLN A 65 7.57 1.19 -14.11
CA GLN A 65 7.23 2.07 -13.00
C GLN A 65 5.96 2.85 -13.34
N PRO A 66 5.00 2.98 -12.42
CA PRO A 66 3.92 3.92 -12.61
C PRO A 66 4.54 5.32 -12.71
N VAL A 67 4.55 5.89 -13.92
CA VAL A 67 4.80 7.31 -14.11
C VAL A 67 3.84 8.06 -13.18
N ASP A 68 4.37 9.00 -12.41
CA ASP A 68 3.58 9.86 -11.55
C ASP A 68 2.60 10.64 -12.43
N TRP A 69 1.42 10.06 -12.68
CA TRP A 69 0.27 10.75 -13.25
C TRP A 69 -0.18 11.73 -12.19
N GLY A 70 0.52 12.86 -12.12
CA GLY A 70 0.18 14.00 -11.32
C GLY A 70 -1.18 14.51 -11.77
N LEU A 71 -2.25 13.95 -11.21
CA LEU A 71 -3.53 14.62 -11.10
C LEU A 71 -3.27 15.86 -10.22
N ARG A 72 -2.82 16.93 -10.87
CA ARG A 72 -2.96 18.28 -10.34
C ARG A 72 -4.45 18.48 -10.17
N LEU A 73 -4.92 18.33 -8.92
CA LEU A 73 -6.23 18.81 -8.53
C LEU A 73 -6.31 20.26 -9.02
N TYR A 74 -7.27 20.54 -9.89
CA TYR A 74 -7.57 21.89 -10.33
C TYR A 74 -7.79 22.76 -9.09
N ARG A 75 -6.85 23.68 -8.84
CA ARG A 75 -6.98 24.70 -7.80
C ARG A 75 -7.64 25.91 -8.46
N PRO A 76 -8.94 26.19 -8.22
CA PRO A 76 -9.54 27.39 -8.76
C PRO A 76 -8.78 28.64 -8.26
N PRO A 77 -8.69 29.70 -9.08
CA PRO A 77 -8.11 30.95 -8.63
C PRO A 77 -8.85 31.43 -7.38
N ARG A 78 -8.11 31.80 -6.33
CA ARG A 78 -8.70 32.55 -5.22
C ARG A 78 -9.11 33.92 -5.78
N ARG A 79 -10.37 34.29 -5.56
CA ARG A 79 -10.87 35.64 -5.83
C ARG A 79 -10.08 36.67 -5.02
#